data_AF-A0A2N5C4Y0-F1
#
_entry.id   AF-A0A2N5C4Y0-F1
#
_cell.length_a   1.000
_cell.length_b   1.000
_cell.length_c   1.000
_cell.angle_alpha   90.00
_cell.angle_beta   90.00
_cell.angle_gamma   90.00
#
_symmetry.space_group_name_H-M   'P 1'
#
loop_
_entity.id
_entity.type
_entity.pdbx_description
1 polymer ?
#
loop_
_entity_poly.entity_id
_entity_poly.type
_entity_poly.pdbx_seq_one_letter_code
_entity_poly.pdbx_strand_id
1 'polypeptide(L)'
;MTPQLLAASALAALVLYGLAFGGGLPSAYARRRCQGRAWRNAFPTASKAEIRDYLSLFADAFAVRDTHKLQFRPDDTILSIYRAWYRYPWMADALELETLAEAIETRHGLRLENLWTDDLTLGQLFVQTRRPD
;
A
#
# COMPACT_ATOMS: atom_id res chain seq x y z
N MET A 1 5.83 -39.24 -1.96
CA MET A 1 5.02 -38.08 -1.52
C MET A 1 4.23 -37.60 -2.72
N THR A 2 2.90 -37.55 -2.66
CA THR A 2 2.07 -37.19 -3.82
C THR A 2 2.16 -35.68 -4.09
N PRO A 3 1.98 -35.22 -5.34
CA PRO A 3 2.04 -33.80 -5.69
C PRO A 3 1.05 -32.93 -4.89
N GLN A 4 -0.07 -33.51 -4.44
CA GLN A 4 -1.05 -32.85 -3.58
C GLN A 4 -0.51 -32.53 -2.18
N LEU A 5 0.28 -33.43 -1.57
CA LEU A 5 0.90 -33.20 -0.27
C LEU A 5 2.00 -32.12 -0.36
N LEU A 6 2.72 -32.07 -1.48
CA LEU A 6 3.72 -31.03 -1.74
C LEU A 6 3.05 -29.65 -1.93
N ALA A 7 1.98 -29.57 -2.72
CA ALA A 7 1.23 -28.34 -2.94
C ALA A 7 0.61 -27.80 -1.65
N ALA A 8 -0.03 -28.66 -0.85
CA ALA A 8 -0.59 -28.28 0.45
C ALA A 8 0.48 -27.79 1.43
N SER A 9 1.66 -28.43 1.43
CA SER A 9 2.78 -28.02 2.29
C SER A 9 3.38 -26.68 1.87
N ALA A 10 3.49 -26.42 0.57
CA ALA A 10 3.95 -25.14 0.03
C ALA A 10 2.96 -24.02 0.36
N LEU A 11 1.65 -24.27 0.24
CA LEU A 11 0.61 -23.30 0.58
C LEU A 11 0.63 -22.99 2.08
N ALA A 12 0.76 -24.01 2.93
CA ALA A 12 0.87 -23.83 4.38
C ALA A 12 2.14 -23.05 4.76
N ALA A 13 3.27 -23.31 4.11
CA ALA A 13 4.49 -22.54 4.31
C ALA A 13 4.34 -21.07 3.87
N LEU A 14 3.67 -20.81 2.75
CA LEU A 14 3.34 -19.44 2.29
C LEU A 14 2.43 -18.71 3.27
N VAL A 15 1.39 -19.36 3.78
CA VAL A 15 0.49 -18.78 4.80
C VAL A 15 1.23 -18.50 6.11
N LEU A 16 2.02 -19.46 6.60
CA LEU A 16 2.80 -19.28 7.83
C LEU A 16 3.88 -18.19 7.66
N TYR A 17 4.50 -18.10 6.49
CA TYR A 17 5.44 -17.04 6.16
C TYR A 17 4.75 -15.66 6.13
N GLY A 18 3.58 -15.57 5.47
CA GLY A 18 2.75 -14.37 5.45
C GLY A 18 2.29 -13.94 6.84
N LEU A 19 1.98 -14.88 7.74
CA LEU A 19 1.62 -14.57 9.13
C LEU A 19 2.83 -14.15 9.98
N ALA A 20 4.00 -14.76 9.77
CA ALA A 20 5.20 -14.50 10.56
C ALA A 20 5.95 -13.23 10.12
N PHE A 21 5.89 -12.87 8.84
CA PHE A 21 6.65 -11.77 8.25
C PHE A 21 5.78 -10.72 7.55
N GLY A 22 4.48 -10.96 7.39
CA GLY A 22 3.53 -10.00 6.82
C GLY A 22 3.14 -8.91 7.81
N GLY A 23 2.63 -7.80 7.30
CA GLY A 23 2.19 -6.68 8.12
C GLY A 23 3.30 -5.71 8.55
N GLY A 24 4.55 -5.99 8.23
CA GLY A 24 5.69 -5.11 8.51
C GLY A 24 5.73 -3.88 7.59
N LEU A 25 6.87 -3.20 7.58
CA LEU A 25 7.19 -2.17 6.59
C LEU A 25 8.56 -2.47 5.99
N PRO A 26 8.84 -2.05 4.75
CA PRO A 26 10.20 -2.07 4.24
C PRO A 26 11.11 -1.23 5.15
N SER A 27 12.38 -1.63 5.25
CA SER A 27 13.33 -1.00 6.18
C SER A 27 13.42 0.54 6.05
N ALA A 28 13.25 1.07 4.83
CA ALA A 28 13.22 2.50 4.53
C ALA A 28 12.05 3.27 5.19
N TYR A 29 10.94 2.59 5.47
CA TYR A 29 9.74 3.16 6.10
C TYR A 29 9.61 2.75 7.56
N ALA A 30 10.06 1.55 7.94
CA ALA A 30 9.91 0.99 9.29
C ALA A 30 10.47 1.89 10.41
N ARG A 31 11.54 2.65 10.13
CA ARG A 31 12.17 3.56 11.11
C ARG A 31 11.59 4.98 11.11
N ARG A 32 10.66 5.29 10.20
CA ARG A 32 10.08 6.63 10.12
C ARG A 32 9.16 6.87 11.30
N ARG A 33 9.21 8.08 11.85
CA ARG A 33 8.22 8.56 12.82
C ARG A 33 6.87 8.80 12.13
N CYS A 34 5.81 8.93 12.91
CA CYS A 34 4.48 9.32 12.42
C CYS A 34 4.53 10.59 11.56
N GLN A 35 3.94 10.52 10.38
CA GLN A 35 3.89 11.53 9.33
C GLN A 35 2.55 12.26 9.28
N GLY A 36 1.70 12.09 10.30
CA GLY A 36 0.41 12.78 10.38
C GLY A 36 0.55 14.30 10.27
N ARG A 37 1.64 14.89 10.77
CA ARG A 37 1.92 16.33 10.59
C ARG A 37 2.18 16.69 9.12
N ALA A 38 2.93 15.87 8.38
CA ALA A 38 3.17 16.10 6.95
C ALA A 38 1.85 16.05 6.16
N TRP A 39 0.99 15.07 6.44
CA TRP A 39 -0.34 14.98 5.86
C TRP A 39 -1.24 16.18 6.19
N ARG A 40 -1.24 16.62 7.45
CA ARG A 40 -1.99 17.82 7.88
C ARG A 40 -1.51 19.10 7.22
N ASN A 41 -0.21 19.22 6.96
CA ASN A 41 0.36 20.37 6.28
C ASN A 41 0.06 20.36 4.78
N ALA A 42 0.15 19.19 4.14
CA ALA A 42 -0.15 19.03 2.70
C ALA A 42 -1.64 19.20 2.40
N PHE A 43 -2.52 18.75 3.30
CA PHE A 43 -3.98 18.77 3.11
C PHE A 43 -4.69 19.43 4.30
N PRO A 44 -4.56 20.77 4.46
CA PRO A 44 -5.12 21.47 5.62
C PRO A 44 -6.66 21.38 5.68
N THR A 45 -7.31 21.28 4.52
CA THR A 45 -8.78 21.20 4.36
C THR A 45 -9.36 19.80 4.48
N ALA A 46 -8.54 18.74 4.42
CA ALA A 46 -9.02 17.37 4.67
C ALA A 46 -9.24 17.18 6.18
N SER A 47 -10.19 16.34 6.58
CA SER A 47 -10.31 15.89 7.95
C SER A 47 -9.23 14.85 8.29
N LYS A 48 -8.99 14.62 9.59
CA LYS A 48 -8.10 13.53 10.04
C LYS A 48 -8.65 12.15 9.68
N ALA A 49 -9.98 12.02 9.58
CA ALA A 49 -10.65 10.77 9.25
C ALA A 49 -10.40 10.44 7.77
N GLU A 50 -10.69 11.36 6.85
CA GLU A 50 -10.43 11.18 5.40
C GLU A 50 -8.98 10.72 5.12
N ILE A 51 -7.99 11.38 5.74
CA ILE A 51 -6.58 11.02 5.57
C ILE A 51 -6.31 9.60 6.08
N ARG A 52 -6.86 9.24 7.24
CA ARG A 52 -6.61 7.92 7.84
C ARG A 52 -7.31 6.81 7.08
N ASP A 53 -8.51 7.06 6.60
CA ASP A 53 -9.29 6.09 5.84
C ASP A 53 -8.63 5.79 4.49
N TYR A 54 -8.12 6.82 3.82
CA TYR A 54 -7.29 6.67 2.62
C TYR A 54 -6.02 5.87 2.90
N LEU A 55 -5.28 6.22 3.97
CA LEU A 55 -4.06 5.52 4.33
C LEU A 55 -4.31 4.08 4.78
N SER A 56 -5.46 3.78 5.37
CA SER A 56 -5.88 2.41 5.67
C SER A 56 -6.13 1.62 4.38
N LEU A 57 -6.86 2.19 3.42
CA LEU A 57 -7.07 1.55 2.12
C LEU A 57 -5.74 1.22 1.43
N PHE A 58 -4.79 2.17 1.42
CA PHE A 58 -3.46 1.94 0.87
C PHE A 58 -2.69 0.86 1.65
N ALA A 59 -2.72 0.93 2.99
CA ALA A 59 -2.02 -0.03 3.84
C ALA A 59 -2.56 -1.45 3.63
N ASP A 60 -3.87 -1.62 3.53
CA ASP A 60 -4.52 -2.91 3.30
C ASP A 60 -4.10 -3.50 1.95
N ALA A 61 -4.09 -2.69 0.88
CA ALA A 61 -3.64 -3.12 -0.45
C ALA A 61 -2.17 -3.59 -0.49
N PHE A 62 -1.32 -3.03 0.37
CA PHE A 62 0.09 -3.40 0.52
C PHE A 62 0.35 -4.39 1.66
N ALA A 63 -0.70 -4.99 2.23
CA ALA A 63 -0.63 -5.88 3.39
C ALA A 63 0.19 -5.30 4.57
N VAL A 64 0.14 -3.99 4.76
CA VAL A 64 0.74 -3.24 5.87
C VAL A 64 -0.26 -3.17 7.02
N ARG A 65 0.20 -3.42 8.26
CA ARG A 65 -0.68 -3.25 9.42
C ARG A 65 -1.15 -1.81 9.52
N ASP A 66 -2.43 -1.64 9.85
CA ASP A 66 -3.06 -0.33 10.04
C ASP A 66 -2.30 0.59 11.03
N THR A 67 -1.63 0.00 12.04
CA THR A 67 -0.78 0.73 12.99
C THR A 67 0.41 1.44 12.36
N HIS A 68 0.84 1.00 11.17
CA HIS A 68 1.98 1.54 10.41
C HIS A 68 1.58 2.54 9.32
N LYS A 69 0.29 2.68 8.99
CA LYS A 69 -0.20 3.54 7.89
C LYS A 69 0.28 4.99 7.96
N LEU A 70 0.45 5.52 9.18
CA LEU A 70 0.92 6.89 9.41
C LEU A 70 2.44 7.05 9.26
N GLN A 71 3.20 6.04 8.86
CA GLN A 71 4.64 6.17 8.55
C GLN A 71 4.88 6.59 7.09
N PHE A 72 3.86 6.47 6.23
CA PHE A 72 3.86 6.97 4.88
C PHE A 72 3.59 8.48 4.84
N ARG A 73 4.26 9.16 3.93
CA ARG A 73 4.18 10.61 3.69
C ARG A 73 3.42 10.89 2.41
N PRO A 74 2.81 12.09 2.28
CA PRO A 74 2.11 12.45 1.05
C PRO A 74 3.04 12.57 -0.17
N ASP A 75 4.33 12.82 0.02
CA ASP A 75 5.36 12.91 -1.03
C ASP A 75 6.03 11.58 -1.37
N ASP A 76 5.68 10.48 -0.69
CA ASP A 76 6.18 9.15 -1.08
C ASP A 76 5.53 8.72 -2.40
N THR A 77 6.33 8.26 -3.36
CA THR A 77 5.81 7.68 -4.61
C THR A 77 5.39 6.23 -4.40
N ILE A 78 4.26 5.86 -4.99
CA ILE A 78 3.69 4.50 -4.90
C ILE A 78 4.71 3.50 -5.41
N LEU A 79 5.34 3.80 -6.55
CA LEU A 79 6.37 2.95 -7.15
C LEU A 79 7.62 2.80 -6.24
N SER A 80 8.02 3.84 -5.50
CA SER A 80 9.13 3.73 -4.53
C SER A 80 8.76 2.88 -3.31
N ILE A 81 7.52 2.94 -2.84
CA ILE A 81 7.02 2.08 -1.77
C ILE A 81 7.00 0.63 -2.24
N TYR A 82 6.40 0.38 -3.40
CA TYR A 82 6.37 -0.93 -4.05
C TYR A 82 7.77 -1.53 -4.21
N ARG A 83 8.70 -0.80 -4.81
CA ARG A 83 10.09 -1.27 -5.00
C ARG A 83 10.83 -1.54 -3.69
N ALA A 84 10.47 -0.86 -2.59
CA ALA A 84 11.14 -1.08 -1.32
C ALA A 84 10.81 -2.44 -0.70
N TRP A 85 9.69 -3.06 -1.05
CA TRP A 85 9.33 -4.41 -0.62
C TRP A 85 10.21 -5.48 -1.24
N TYR A 86 10.61 -5.26 -2.49
CA TYR A 86 11.37 -6.23 -3.25
C TYR A 86 12.86 -5.88 -3.22
N ARG A 87 13.60 -6.59 -2.36
CA ARG A 87 15.07 -6.51 -2.32
C ARG A 87 15.70 -6.83 -3.68
N TYR A 88 15.06 -7.71 -4.46
CA TYR A 88 15.50 -8.07 -5.80
C TYR A 88 14.34 -7.96 -6.79
N PRO A 89 14.52 -7.31 -7.97
CA PRO A 89 13.43 -7.08 -8.92
C PRO A 89 12.75 -8.35 -9.45
N TRP A 90 13.45 -9.48 -9.50
CA TRP A 90 12.90 -10.75 -10.00
C TRP A 90 11.90 -11.41 -9.04
N MET A 91 11.83 -10.95 -7.79
CA MET A 91 10.82 -11.38 -6.82
C MET A 91 9.55 -10.54 -6.88
N ALA A 92 9.55 -9.45 -7.66
CA ALA A 92 8.45 -8.51 -7.74
C ALA A 92 7.33 -9.05 -8.64
N ASP A 93 6.14 -9.21 -8.08
CA ASP A 93 4.87 -9.32 -8.78
C ASP A 93 4.07 -8.02 -8.64
N ALA A 94 2.98 -7.86 -9.38
CA ALA A 94 2.19 -6.61 -9.36
C ALA A 94 1.01 -6.64 -8.39
N LEU A 95 0.94 -7.62 -7.49
CA LEU A 95 -0.26 -7.95 -6.73
C LEU A 95 -0.75 -6.77 -5.86
N GLU A 96 0.14 -6.04 -5.18
CA GLU A 96 -0.24 -4.90 -4.35
C GLU A 96 -0.76 -3.73 -5.20
N LEU A 97 -0.22 -3.57 -6.43
CA LEU A 97 -0.66 -2.52 -7.35
C LEU A 97 -2.03 -2.86 -7.95
N GLU A 98 -2.25 -4.13 -8.30
CA GLU A 98 -3.55 -4.64 -8.75
C GLU A 98 -4.61 -4.52 -7.63
N THR A 99 -4.25 -4.91 -6.41
CA THR A 99 -5.14 -4.79 -5.23
C THR A 99 -5.47 -3.32 -4.93
N LEU A 100 -4.48 -2.42 -5.06
CA LEU A 100 -4.71 -0.98 -4.90
C LEU A 100 -5.63 -0.45 -6.00
N ALA A 101 -5.43 -0.85 -7.25
CA ALA A 101 -6.28 -0.44 -8.37
C ALA A 101 -7.72 -0.86 -8.15
N GLU A 102 -7.96 -2.13 -7.79
CA GLU A 102 -9.29 -2.67 -7.50
C GLU A 102 -9.96 -1.95 -6.31
N ALA A 103 -9.22 -1.71 -5.22
CA ALA A 103 -9.75 -1.03 -4.04
C ALA A 103 -10.17 0.42 -4.34
N ILE A 104 -9.39 1.12 -5.16
CA ILE A 104 -9.67 2.52 -5.55
C ILE A 104 -10.83 2.60 -6.54
N GLU A 105 -10.88 1.69 -7.52
CA GLU A 105 -12.00 1.63 -8.46
C GLU A 105 -13.30 1.33 -7.72
N THR A 106 -13.29 0.34 -6.82
CA THR A 106 -14.47 -0.06 -6.05
C THR A 106 -14.97 1.05 -5.13
N ARG A 107 -14.06 1.74 -4.42
CA ARG A 107 -14.44 2.73 -3.39
C ARG A 107 -14.68 4.13 -3.95
N HIS A 108 -14.00 4.49 -5.04
CA HIS A 108 -13.97 5.85 -5.56
C HIS A 108 -14.32 5.96 -7.05
N GLY A 109 -14.59 4.87 -7.76
CA GLY A 109 -14.88 4.90 -9.20
C GLY A 109 -13.69 5.30 -10.08
N LEU A 110 -12.49 5.35 -9.50
CA LEU A 110 -11.27 5.81 -10.19
C LEU A 110 -10.49 4.64 -10.75
N ARG A 111 -10.11 4.71 -12.03
CA ARG A 111 -9.18 3.74 -12.62
C ARG A 111 -7.74 4.21 -12.42
N LEU A 112 -6.97 3.48 -11.61
CA LEU A 112 -5.58 3.83 -11.27
C LEU A 112 -4.69 3.92 -12.52
N GLU A 113 -4.93 3.08 -13.52
CA GLU A 113 -4.25 3.09 -14.82
C GLU A 113 -4.26 4.47 -15.50
N ASN A 114 -5.37 5.22 -15.40
CA ASN A 114 -5.53 6.53 -16.03
C ASN A 114 -4.74 7.64 -15.29
N LEU A 115 -4.37 7.38 -14.05
CA LEU A 115 -3.66 8.30 -13.16
C LEU A 115 -2.16 7.96 -13.08
N TRP A 116 -1.76 6.79 -13.57
CA TRP A 116 -0.46 6.22 -13.29
C TRP A 116 0.67 6.99 -13.96
N THR A 117 1.66 7.35 -13.13
CA THR A 117 2.98 7.81 -13.55
C THR A 117 4.02 7.24 -12.57
N ASP A 118 5.27 7.09 -13.01
CA ASP A 118 6.35 6.58 -12.15
C ASP A 118 6.60 7.44 -10.89
N ASP A 119 6.21 8.72 -10.96
CA ASP A 119 6.30 9.69 -9.89
C ASP A 119 4.98 9.91 -9.13
N LEU A 120 3.93 9.12 -9.41
CA LEU A 120 2.64 9.22 -8.72
C LEU A 120 2.81 9.03 -7.21
N THR A 121 2.53 10.10 -6.46
CA THR A 121 2.61 10.14 -5.00
C THR A 121 1.31 9.75 -4.33
N LEU A 122 1.40 9.30 -3.07
CA LEU A 122 0.22 9.08 -2.22
C LEU A 122 -0.64 10.34 -2.09
N GLY A 123 0.00 11.51 -2.00
CA GLY A 123 -0.71 12.78 -1.92
C GLY A 123 -1.47 13.11 -3.21
N GLN A 124 -0.87 12.90 -4.38
CA GLN A 124 -1.53 13.12 -5.67
C GLN A 124 -2.73 12.18 -5.85
N LEU A 125 -2.59 10.91 -5.49
CA LEU A 125 -3.68 9.95 -5.56
C LEU A 125 -4.80 10.30 -4.55
N PHE A 126 -4.45 10.70 -3.33
CA PHE A 126 -5.43 11.18 -2.35
C PHE A 126 -6.26 12.36 -2.88
N VAL A 127 -5.66 13.30 -3.61
CA VAL A 127 -6.41 14.40 -4.24
C VAL A 127 -7.49 13.86 -5.20
N GLN A 128 -7.18 12.83 -5.98
CA GLN A 128 -8.15 12.24 -6.90
C GLN A 128 -9.32 11.60 -6.15
N THR A 129 -9.05 10.87 -5.07
CA THR A 129 -10.10 10.22 -4.24
C THR A 129 -11.07 11.19 -3.55
N ARG A 130 -10.77 12.49 -3.54
CA ARG A 130 -11.57 13.55 -2.93
C ARG A 130 -12.35 14.39 -3.94
N ARG A 131 -12.15 14.20 -5.24
CA ARG A 131 -12.90 14.94 -6.25
C ARG A 131 -14.33 14.38 -6.29
N PRO A 132 -15.35 15.23 -6.23
CA PRO A 132 -16.70 14.80 -6.57
C PRO A 132 -16.74 14.46 -8.07
N ASP A 133 -17.43 13.38 -8.42
CA ASP A 133 -17.72 12.97 -9.80
C ASP A 133 -18.48 14.07 -10.58
#